data_AF-A0A1S8L3G9-F1
#
_entry.id   AF-A0A1S8L3G9-F1
#
_cell.length_a   1.000
_cell.length_b   1.000
_cell.length_c   1.000
_cell.angle_alpha   90.00
_cell.angle_beta   90.00
_cell.angle_gamma   90.00
#
_symmetry.space_group_name_H-M   'P 1'
#
loop_
_entity.id
_entity.type
_entity.pdbx_description
1 polymer ?
#
loop_
_entity_poly.entity_id
_entity_poly.type
_entity_poly.pdbx_seq_one_letter_code
_entity_poly.pdbx_strand_id
1 'polypeptide(L)'
;MNIYDLNKKIAELGEIRVLLNIPINQSDSVEEKIFKKYLEVENVKEVAAYINELGYRIKSDRGKRKYIAQDISNILTDKDIKIENKKLKNIVIKLFYAHKRGAKNGNW
;
A
#
# COMPACT_ATOMS: atom_id res chain seq x y z
N MET A 1 -21.56 -2.18 -19.05
CA MET A 1 -20.58 -3.15 -18.50
C MET A 1 -21.13 -4.54 -18.78
N ASN A 2 -20.37 -5.40 -19.46
CA ASN A 2 -20.87 -6.72 -19.87
C ASN A 2 -20.58 -7.79 -18.80
N ILE A 3 -21.11 -9.02 -18.99
CA ILE A 3 -20.90 -10.14 -18.05
C ILE A 3 -19.41 -10.49 -17.91
N TYR A 4 -18.63 -10.36 -18.98
CA TYR A 4 -17.19 -10.60 -18.94
C TYR A 4 -16.46 -9.60 -18.01
N ASP A 5 -16.78 -8.31 -18.13
CA ASP A 5 -16.24 -7.25 -17.26
C ASP A 5 -16.62 -7.47 -15.79
N LEU A 6 -17.87 -7.91 -15.54
CA LEU A 6 -18.36 -8.26 -14.20
C LEU A 6 -17.58 -9.42 -13.60
N ASN A 7 -17.43 -10.51 -14.33
CA ASN A 7 -16.67 -11.68 -13.87
C ASN A 7 -15.20 -11.34 -13.59
N LYS A 8 -14.59 -10.49 -14.43
CA LYS A 8 -13.23 -9.99 -14.20
C LYS A 8 -13.13 -9.19 -12.90
N LYS A 9 -14.08 -8.29 -12.63
CA LYS A 9 -14.11 -7.53 -11.36
C LYS A 9 -14.29 -8.44 -10.15
N ILE A 10 -15.18 -9.44 -10.23
CA ILE A 10 -15.39 -10.41 -9.15
C ILE A 10 -14.09 -11.16 -8.85
N ALA A 11 -13.37 -11.61 -9.87
CA ALA A 11 -12.08 -12.26 -9.70
C ALA A 11 -11.06 -11.34 -9.01
N GLU A 12 -10.90 -10.09 -9.47
CA GLU A 12 -9.99 -9.11 -8.85
C GLU A 12 -10.34 -8.86 -7.37
N LEU A 13 -11.64 -8.74 -7.03
CA LEU A 13 -12.09 -8.57 -5.64
C LEU A 13 -11.80 -9.81 -4.78
N GLY A 14 -11.96 -11.01 -5.35
CA GLY A 14 -11.62 -12.26 -4.67
C GLY A 14 -10.13 -12.32 -4.30
N GLU A 15 -9.26 -11.83 -5.18
CA GLU A 15 -7.82 -11.76 -4.91
C GLU A 15 -7.48 -10.76 -3.81
N ILE A 16 -8.09 -9.57 -3.83
CA ILE A 16 -7.92 -8.56 -2.78
C ILE A 16 -8.35 -9.13 -1.43
N ARG A 17 -9.47 -9.83 -1.37
CA ARG A 17 -9.98 -10.46 -0.15
C ARG A 17 -9.00 -11.49 0.42
N VAL A 18 -8.38 -12.30 -0.43
CA VAL A 18 -7.34 -13.26 0.01
C VAL A 18 -6.16 -12.52 0.61
N LEU A 19 -5.70 -11.44 -0.02
CA LEU A 19 -4.56 -10.65 0.46
C LEU A 19 -4.85 -9.93 1.79
N LEU A 20 -6.08 -9.43 1.99
CA LEU A 20 -6.50 -8.79 3.24
C LEU A 20 -6.49 -9.76 4.44
N ASN A 21 -6.64 -11.05 4.20
CA ASN A 21 -6.57 -12.08 5.24
C ASN A 21 -5.13 -12.49 5.58
N ILE A 22 -4.12 -12.01 4.85
CA ILE A 22 -2.73 -12.29 5.15
C ILE A 22 -2.27 -11.37 6.28
N PRO A 23 -1.91 -11.90 7.47
CA PRO A 23 -1.50 -11.07 8.58
C PRO A 23 -0.20 -10.33 8.30
N ILE A 24 -0.04 -9.18 8.96
CA ILE A 24 1.23 -8.46 9.03
C ILE A 24 2.09 -9.14 10.09
N ASN A 25 3.21 -9.73 9.68
CA ASN A 25 4.10 -10.46 10.59
C ASN A 25 5.26 -9.56 11.02
N GLN A 26 5.81 -9.82 12.21
CA GLN A 26 6.98 -9.07 12.70
C GLN A 26 8.21 -9.23 11.79
N SER A 27 8.38 -10.41 11.18
CA SER A 27 9.47 -10.74 10.27
C SER A 27 9.36 -10.06 8.89
N ASP A 28 8.19 -9.54 8.52
CA ASP A 28 8.02 -8.85 7.24
C ASP A 28 8.99 -7.66 7.13
N SER A 29 9.45 -7.36 5.92
CA SER A 29 10.17 -6.10 5.67
C SER A 29 9.29 -4.89 6.00
N VAL A 30 9.89 -3.72 6.25
CA VAL A 30 9.11 -2.49 6.53
C VAL A 30 8.22 -2.17 5.33
N GLU A 31 8.75 -2.38 4.14
CA GLU A 31 8.08 -2.20 2.86
C GLU A 31 6.86 -3.13 2.75
N GLU A 32 6.99 -4.41 3.10
CA GLU A 32 5.84 -5.33 3.12
C GLU A 32 4.78 -4.92 4.12
N LYS A 33 5.18 -4.48 5.32
CA LYS A 33 4.24 -3.94 6.31
C LYS A 33 3.50 -2.72 5.76
N ILE A 34 4.19 -1.83 5.05
CA ILE A 34 3.60 -0.67 4.38
C ILE A 34 2.58 -1.10 3.33
N PHE A 35 2.93 -2.05 2.46
CA PHE A 35 2.05 -2.52 1.39
C PHE A 35 0.80 -3.22 1.95
N LYS A 36 0.97 -4.11 2.93
CA LYS A 36 -0.14 -4.78 3.60
C LYS A 36 -1.04 -3.78 4.32
N LYS A 37 -0.46 -2.84 5.09
CA LYS A 37 -1.26 -1.85 5.82
C LYS A 37 -1.98 -0.89 4.88
N TYR A 38 -1.35 -0.49 3.77
CA TYR A 38 -2.01 0.36 2.78
C TYR A 38 -3.21 -0.36 2.14
N LEU A 39 -3.11 -1.67 1.88
CA LEU A 39 -4.27 -2.43 1.38
C LEU A 39 -5.45 -2.43 2.36
N GLU A 40 -5.18 -2.37 3.66
CA GLU A 40 -6.20 -2.37 4.71
C GLU A 40 -6.91 -1.01 4.86
N VAL A 41 -6.15 0.10 4.83
CA VAL A 41 -6.68 1.44 5.21
C VAL A 41 -6.72 2.45 4.05
N GLU A 42 -6.04 2.17 2.94
CA GLU A 42 -5.94 3.00 1.74
C GLU A 42 -5.48 4.46 1.96
N ASN A 43 -4.95 4.75 3.16
CA ASN A 43 -4.60 6.08 3.64
C ASN A 43 -3.12 6.15 4.07
N VAL A 44 -2.32 6.94 3.34
CA VAL A 44 -0.88 7.07 3.59
C VAL A 44 -0.52 7.70 4.94
N LYS A 45 -1.39 8.52 5.55
CA LYS A 45 -1.14 9.10 6.87
C LYS A 45 -1.30 8.04 7.96
N GLU A 46 -2.32 7.20 7.84
CA GLU A 46 -2.56 6.10 8.78
C GLU A 46 -1.48 5.03 8.68
N VAL A 47 -1.04 4.70 7.45
CA VAL A 47 0.10 3.80 7.27
C VAL A 47 1.37 4.39 7.92
N ALA A 48 1.65 5.68 7.73
CA ALA A 48 2.79 6.32 8.38
C ALA A 48 2.69 6.26 9.92
N ALA A 49 1.50 6.51 10.49
CA ALA A 49 1.27 6.40 11.93
C ALA A 49 1.57 4.97 12.43
N TYR A 50 0.99 3.96 11.78
CA TYR A 50 1.21 2.55 12.10
C TYR A 50 2.69 2.15 12.08
N ILE A 51 3.42 2.49 11.01
CA ILE A 51 4.85 2.17 10.89
C ILE A 51 5.68 2.88 11.97
N ASN A 52 5.29 4.10 12.34
CA ASN A 52 5.93 4.83 13.42
C ASN A 52 5.67 4.22 14.81
N GLU A 53 4.47 3.70 15.06
CA GLU A 53 4.09 3.00 16.29
C GLU A 53 4.88 1.69 16.46
N LEU A 54 5.17 0.99 15.36
CA LEU A 54 6.09 -0.15 15.35
C LEU A 54 7.56 0.23 15.62
N GLY A 55 7.88 1.52 15.77
CA GLY A 55 9.22 2.00 16.10
C GLY A 55 10.14 2.23 14.90
N TYR A 56 9.69 1.96 13.67
CA TYR A 56 10.50 2.19 12.49
C TYR A 56 10.73 3.69 12.24
N ARG A 57 11.93 4.03 11.78
CA ARG A 57 12.34 5.40 11.48
C ARG A 57 13.14 5.44 10.19
N ILE A 58 13.08 6.56 9.49
CA ILE A 58 13.87 6.80 8.28
C ILE A 58 15.10 7.65 8.63
N LYS A 59 16.22 7.41 7.94
CA LYS A 59 17.42 8.24 8.09
C LYS A 59 17.16 9.66 7.63
N SER A 60 17.80 10.61 8.29
CA SER A 60 17.77 12.04 7.98
C SER A 60 19.12 12.65 8.36
N ASP A 61 19.44 13.82 7.80
CA ASP A 61 20.69 14.53 8.06
C ASP A 61 20.94 14.79 9.57
N ARG A 62 19.86 14.86 10.37
CA ARG A 62 19.92 15.03 11.84
C ARG A 62 19.75 13.73 12.62
N GLY A 63 19.94 12.58 11.97
CA GLY A 63 19.83 11.24 12.59
C GLY A 63 18.67 10.41 12.03
N LYS A 64 17.63 10.20 12.84
CA LYS A 64 16.45 9.40 12.45
C LYS A 64 15.18 10.20 12.71
N ARG A 65 14.25 10.20 11.74
CA ARG A 65 12.94 10.85 11.88
C ARG A 65 11.79 9.87 11.68
N LYS A 66 10.59 10.28 12.10
CA LYS A 66 9.35 9.56 11.82
C LYS A 66 9.07 9.53 10.32
N TYR A 67 8.42 8.46 9.87
CA TYR A 67 7.82 8.36 8.55
C TYR A 67 6.71 9.42 8.43
N ILE A 68 6.65 10.07 7.28
CA ILE A 68 5.57 10.97 6.88
C ILE A 68 4.83 10.39 5.69
N ALA A 69 3.63 10.91 5.40
CA ALA A 69 2.81 10.46 4.26
C ALA A 69 3.55 10.49 2.91
N GLN A 70 4.48 11.45 2.74
CA GLN A 70 5.30 11.53 1.53
C GLN A 70 6.27 10.34 1.40
N ASP A 71 6.84 9.85 2.50
CA ASP A 71 7.74 8.68 2.47
C ASP A 71 6.97 7.44 2.04
N ILE A 72 5.77 7.24 2.61
CA ILE A 72 4.88 6.13 2.24
C ILE A 72 4.53 6.22 0.76
N SER A 73 4.14 7.41 0.29
CA SER A 73 3.83 7.63 -1.13
C SER A 73 5.03 7.31 -2.02
N ASN A 74 6.24 7.73 -1.64
CA ASN A 74 7.46 7.45 -2.40
C ASN A 74 7.70 5.94 -2.49
N ILE A 75 7.60 5.20 -1.38
CA ILE A 75 7.76 3.74 -1.31
C ILE A 75 6.73 3.02 -2.19
N LEU A 76 5.45 3.44 -2.14
CA LEU A 76 4.39 2.86 -2.97
C LEU A 76 4.55 3.17 -4.46
N THR A 77 5.34 4.18 -4.82
CA THR A 77 5.62 4.56 -6.22
C THR A 77 7.00 4.15 -6.71
N ASP A 78 7.84 3.60 -5.83
CA ASP A 78 9.18 3.16 -6.18
C ASP A 78 9.10 1.90 -7.06
N LYS A 79 9.69 1.99 -8.25
CA LYS A 79 9.67 0.90 -9.24
C LYS A 79 10.56 -0.26 -8.81
N ASP A 80 11.66 0.06 -8.15
CA ASP A 80 12.74 -0.87 -7.80
C ASP A 80 12.52 -1.52 -6.43
N ILE A 81 11.47 -1.12 -5.72
CA ILE A 81 11.10 -1.68 -4.42
C ILE A 81 10.89 -3.19 -4.51
N LYS A 82 11.59 -3.94 -3.66
CA LYS A 82 11.50 -5.41 -3.62
C LYS A 82 10.47 -5.81 -2.57
N ILE A 83 9.39 -6.42 -3.01
CA ILE A 83 8.34 -7.02 -2.18
C ILE A 83 8.27 -8.49 -2.58
N GLU A 84 8.34 -9.41 -1.61
CA GLU A 84 8.34 -10.85 -1.91
C GLU A 84 7.03 -11.25 -2.60
N ASN A 85 5.91 -10.78 -2.05
CA ASN A 85 4.59 -10.98 -2.65
C ASN A 85 4.35 -10.01 -3.82
N LYS A 86 4.73 -10.44 -5.03
CA LYS A 86 4.53 -9.70 -6.28
C LYS A 86 3.06 -9.33 -6.53
N LYS A 87 2.11 -10.18 -6.11
CA LYS A 87 0.68 -9.96 -6.33
C LYS A 87 0.18 -8.80 -5.46
N LEU A 88 0.55 -8.79 -4.18
CA LEU A 88 0.33 -7.67 -3.27
C LEU A 88 0.88 -6.38 -3.85
N LYS A 89 2.15 -6.39 -4.30
CA LYS A 89 2.79 -5.22 -4.91
C LYS A 89 1.95 -4.65 -6.06
N ASN A 90 1.56 -5.49 -7.01
CA ASN A 90 0.83 -5.05 -8.20
C ASN A 90 -0.57 -4.48 -7.86
N ILE A 91 -1.31 -5.13 -6.97
CA ILE A 91 -2.65 -4.70 -6.57
C ILE A 91 -2.59 -3.36 -5.82
N VAL A 92 -1.71 -3.25 -4.83
CA VAL A 92 -1.55 -2.03 -4.03
C VAL A 92 -1.13 -0.85 -4.90
N ILE A 93 -0.18 -1.04 -5.83
CA ILE A 93 0.23 0.01 -6.77
C ILE A 93 -0.95 0.44 -7.66
N LYS A 94 -1.72 -0.51 -8.19
CA LYS A 94 -2.91 -0.22 -9.02
C LYS A 94 -3.94 0.59 -8.24
N LEU A 95 -4.23 0.19 -7.00
CA LEU A 95 -5.16 0.89 -6.10
C LEU A 95 -4.67 2.31 -5.77
N PHE A 96 -3.42 2.45 -5.35
CA PHE A 96 -2.83 3.75 -5.01
C PHE A 96 -2.88 4.74 -6.19
N TYR A 97 -2.55 4.29 -7.40
CA TYR A 97 -2.65 5.14 -8.59
C TYR A 97 -4.09 5.48 -8.97
N ALA A 98 -5.05 4.57 -8.74
CA ALA A 98 -6.47 4.85 -8.97
C ALA A 98 -6.95 5.98 -8.04
N HIS A 99 -6.63 5.92 -6.74
CA HIS A 99 -6.98 6.98 -5.77
C HIS A 99 -6.31 8.31 -6.10
N LYS A 100 -5.02 8.28 -6.49
CA LYS A 100 -4.29 9.49 -6.88
C LYS A 100 -4.91 10.16 -8.12
N ARG A 101 -5.45 9.38 -9.07
CA ARG A 101 -6.16 9.92 -10.23
C ARG A 101 -7.55 10.44 -9.87
N GLY A 102 -8.29 9.72 -9.02
CA GLY A 102 -9.58 10.18 -8.49
C GLY A 102 -9.47 11.55 -7.81
N ALA A 103 -8.44 11.74 -6.98
CA ALA A 103 -8.14 13.03 -6.36
C ALA A 103 -7.82 14.15 -7.32
N LYS A 104 -7.11 13.87 -8.41
CA LYS A 104 -6.85 14.88 -9.44
C LYS A 104 -8.13 15.28 -10.20
N ASN A 105 -9.09 14.39 -10.28
CA ASN A 105 -10.33 14.60 -11.04
C ASN A 105 -11.48 15.14 -10.17
N GLY A 106 -11.26 15.40 -8.87
CA GLY A 106 -12.26 16.01 -7.98
C GLY A 106 -13.43 15.12 -7.58
N ASN A 107 -13.40 13.81 -7.87
CA ASN A 107 -14.42 12.86 -7.44
C ASN A 107 -13.97 12.19 -6.13
N TRP A 108 -14.39 12.75 -4.99
CA TRP A 108 -14.40 12.09 -3.69
C TRP A 108 -15.78 12.25 -3.07
#